data_AF-A0A1D4JFS3-F1
#
_entry.id   AF-A0A1D4JFS3-F1
#
_cell.length_a   1.000
_cell.length_b   1.000
_cell.length_c   1.000
_cell.angle_alpha   90.00
_cell.angle_beta   90.00
_cell.angle_gamma   90.00
#
_symmetry.space_group_name_H-M   'P 1'
#
loop_
_entity.id
_entity.type
_entity.pdbx_description
1 polymer ?
#
loop_
_entity_poly.entity_id
_entity_poly.type
_entity_poly.pdbx_seq_one_letter_code
_entity_poly.pdbx_strand_id
1 'polypeptide(L)'
;MKIDINHPVLAVNASLKFFQLQTIPGHLILLDDRIVFKSIEPIQVANVKETFLFTDIQSLKTGLSFSPFRITIMDNDGETWIFDQVQRAEAKKFVELYESIR
;
A
#
# COMPACT_ATOMS: atom_id res chain seq x y z
N MET A 1 13.67 -14.03 -2.01
CA MET A 1 14.37 -12.78 -1.70
C MET A 1 13.95 -12.35 -0.31
N LYS A 2 14.85 -12.26 0.68
CA LYS A 2 14.51 -11.73 2.02
C LYS A 2 14.41 -10.22 1.89
N ILE A 3 13.20 -9.68 1.95
CA ILE A 3 12.94 -8.24 1.95
C ILE A 3 13.44 -7.70 3.30
N ASP A 4 14.42 -6.79 3.28
CA ASP A 4 14.87 -6.13 4.51
C ASP A 4 13.88 -5.01 4.90
N ILE A 5 12.82 -5.41 5.60
CA ILE A 5 11.82 -4.48 6.15
C ILE A 5 12.31 -3.71 7.38
N ASN A 6 13.56 -3.89 7.82
CA ASN A 6 14.06 -3.27 9.06
C ASN A 6 14.50 -1.82 8.88
N HIS A 7 14.67 -1.36 7.63
CA HIS A 7 15.04 0.01 7.29
C HIS A 7 14.02 0.68 6.37
N PRO A 8 12.74 0.78 6.77
CA PRO A 8 11.72 1.39 5.93
C PRO A 8 11.93 2.89 5.82
N VAL A 9 11.68 3.46 4.63
CA VAL A 9 11.55 4.91 4.44
C VAL A 9 10.37 5.42 5.26
N LEU A 10 9.23 4.71 5.17
CA LEU A 10 8.04 4.97 5.95
C LEU A 10 7.20 3.69 6.07
N ALA A 11 6.54 3.48 7.20
CA ALA A 11 5.50 2.48 7.35
C ALA A 11 4.23 3.15 7.88
N VAL A 12 3.07 2.80 7.32
CA VAL A 12 1.76 3.34 7.72
C VAL A 12 0.79 2.21 7.97
N ASN A 13 -0.14 2.43 8.89
CA ASN A 13 -1.25 1.49 9.10
C ASN A 13 -2.25 1.63 7.95
N ALA A 14 -2.66 0.50 7.38
CA ALA A 14 -3.54 0.46 6.24
C ALA A 14 -4.36 -0.83 6.19
N SER A 15 -5.56 -0.74 5.66
CA SER A 15 -6.44 -1.89 5.46
C SER A 15 -6.63 -2.13 3.97
N LEU A 16 -6.06 -3.21 3.45
CA LEU A 16 -6.24 -3.62 2.06
C LEU A 16 -7.71 -3.99 1.85
N LYS A 17 -8.40 -3.28 0.97
CA LYS A 17 -9.78 -3.61 0.59
C LYS A 17 -9.75 -4.76 -0.41
N PHE A 18 -10.35 -5.88 -0.03
CA PHE A 18 -10.42 -7.08 -0.86
C PHE A 18 -11.87 -7.58 -0.87
N PHE A 19 -12.51 -7.64 -2.05
CA PHE A 19 -13.85 -8.21 -2.35
C PHE A 19 -15.01 -7.95 -1.35
N GLN A 20 -16.14 -7.42 -1.83
CA GLN A 20 -17.40 -7.32 -1.05
C GLN A 20 -17.25 -6.80 0.41
N LEU A 21 -16.59 -5.66 0.58
CA LEU A 21 -16.43 -4.94 1.87
C LEU A 21 -15.50 -5.60 2.90
N GLN A 22 -14.82 -6.69 2.57
CA GLN A 22 -13.79 -7.22 3.45
C GLN A 22 -12.51 -6.41 3.35
N THR A 23 -11.80 -6.32 4.47
CA THR A 23 -10.53 -5.62 4.55
C THR A 23 -9.52 -6.45 5.30
N ILE A 24 -8.29 -6.49 4.82
CA ILE A 24 -7.17 -7.14 5.48
C ILE A 24 -6.34 -6.04 6.17
N PRO A 25 -6.30 -5.98 7.51
CA PRO A 25 -5.50 -4.98 8.21
C PRO A 25 -4.01 -5.33 8.11
N GLY A 26 -3.18 -4.30 7.96
CA GLY A 26 -1.74 -4.46 7.77
C GLY A 26 -0.98 -3.15 7.84
N HIS A 27 0.27 -3.25 7.41
CA HIS A 27 1.17 -2.12 7.22
C HIS A 27 1.48 -1.99 5.74
N LEU A 28 1.36 -0.77 5.22
CA LEU A 28 1.92 -0.41 3.92
C LEU A 28 3.29 0.22 4.16
N ILE A 29 4.33 -0.42 3.62
CA ILE A 29 5.73 -0.11 3.90
C ILE A 29 6.37 0.39 2.62
N LEU A 30 6.89 1.62 2.65
CA LEU A 30 7.68 2.22 1.59
C LEU A 30 9.16 1.89 1.80
N LEU A 31 9.76 1.24 0.81
CA LEU A 31 11.20 1.03 0.70
C LEU A 31 11.75 1.95 -0.40
N ASP A 32 13.04 1.82 -0.70
CA ASP A 32 13.75 2.62 -1.71
C ASP A 32 13.46 2.20 -3.16
N ASP A 33 12.99 0.97 -3.38
CA ASP A 33 12.72 0.42 -4.72
C ASP A 33 11.30 -0.14 -4.91
N ARG A 34 10.53 -0.27 -3.82
CA ARG A 34 9.22 -0.94 -3.81
C ARG A 34 8.34 -0.51 -2.65
N ILE A 35 7.05 -0.86 -2.75
CA ILE A 35 6.11 -0.85 -1.64
C ILE A 35 5.79 -2.29 -1.26
N VAL A 36 5.67 -2.56 0.04
CA VAL A 36 5.29 -3.86 0.58
C VAL A 36 4.08 -3.70 1.47
N PHE A 37 3.04 -4.49 1.22
CA PHE A 37 1.94 -4.68 2.15
C PHE A 37 2.23 -5.90 3.02
N LYS A 38 2.21 -5.71 4.33
CA LYS A 38 2.37 -6.78 5.32
C LYS A 38 1.13 -6.84 6.20
N SER A 39 0.34 -7.90 6.03
CA SER A 39 -0.84 -8.11 6.88
C SER A 39 -0.45 -8.38 8.33
N ILE A 40 -1.34 -8.03 9.27
CA ILE A 40 -1.18 -8.36 10.70
C ILE A 40 -1.35 -9.86 10.92
N GLU A 41 -2.34 -10.45 10.24
CA GLU A 41 -2.65 -11.88 10.30
C GLU A 41 -2.27 -12.56 8.99
N PRO A 42 -1.96 -13.86 8.99
CA PRO A 42 -1.69 -14.60 7.76
C PRO A 42 -2.83 -14.46 6.75
N ILE A 43 -2.49 -14.08 5.51
CA ILE A 43 -3.47 -13.95 4.43
C ILE A 43 -3.95 -15.35 4.05
N GLN A 44 -5.22 -15.64 4.30
CA GLN A 44 -5.85 -16.92 3.91
C GLN A 44 -6.51 -16.85 2.52
N VAL A 45 -6.37 -15.71 1.84
CA VAL A 45 -7.04 -15.43 0.57
C VAL A 45 -6.02 -15.50 -0.56
N ALA A 46 -6.35 -16.25 -1.61
CA ALA A 46 -5.51 -16.31 -2.81
C ALA A 46 -5.53 -14.97 -3.55
N ASN A 47 -4.46 -14.68 -4.27
CA ASN A 47 -4.33 -13.54 -5.20
C ASN A 47 -4.29 -12.16 -4.54
N VAL A 48 -3.76 -12.04 -3.32
CA VAL A 48 -3.38 -10.73 -2.78
C VAL A 48 -1.94 -10.43 -3.18
N LYS A 49 -1.73 -9.30 -3.86
CA LYS A 49 -0.39 -8.79 -4.15
C LYS A 49 0.14 -8.05 -2.93
N GLU A 50 1.27 -8.51 -2.42
CA GLU A 50 1.92 -7.96 -1.23
C GLU A 50 3.13 -7.08 -1.57
N THR A 51 3.62 -7.11 -2.80
CA THR A 51 4.81 -6.35 -3.22
C THR A 51 4.57 -5.63 -4.54
N PHE A 52 4.90 -4.36 -4.57
CA PHE A 52 4.73 -3.45 -5.71
C PHE A 52 6.08 -2.82 -6.03
N LEU A 53 6.77 -3.31 -7.06
CA LEU A 53 8.01 -2.69 -7.54
C LEU A 53 7.69 -1.33 -8.17
N PHE A 54 8.53 -0.32 -7.97
CA PHE A 54 8.27 1.01 -8.56
C PHE A 54 8.17 0.99 -10.08
N THR A 55 8.89 0.07 -10.74
CA THR A 55 8.83 -0.16 -12.18
C THR A 55 7.44 -0.61 -12.65
N ASP A 56 6.69 -1.26 -11.78
CA ASP A 56 5.41 -1.88 -12.09
C ASP A 56 4.23 -0.97 -11.71
N ILE A 57 4.48 0.08 -10.93
CA ILE A 57 3.47 1.04 -10.50
C ILE A 57 3.25 2.09 -11.58
N GLN A 58 2.06 2.07 -12.18
CA GLN A 58 1.61 3.13 -13.08
C GLN A 58 1.35 4.43 -12.31
N SER A 59 0.63 4.35 -11.18
CA SER A 59 0.36 5.52 -10.35
C SER A 59 0.11 5.18 -8.89
N LEU A 60 0.47 6.13 -8.00
CA LEU A 60 0.20 6.10 -6.57
C LEU A 60 -0.58 7.36 -6.18
N LYS A 61 -1.75 7.23 -5.57
CA LYS A 61 -2.61 8.40 -5.27
C LYS A 61 -3.27 8.29 -3.90
N THR A 62 -3.52 9.43 -3.27
CA THR A 62 -4.43 9.52 -2.12
C THR A 62 -5.85 9.88 -2.55
N GLY A 63 -6.86 9.43 -1.81
CA GLY A 63 -8.26 9.81 -2.04
C GLY A 63 -9.09 9.88 -0.76
N LEU A 64 -10.30 10.41 -0.89
CA LEU A 64 -11.32 10.35 0.15
C LEU A 64 -11.93 8.95 0.22
N SER A 65 -12.26 8.50 1.42
CA SER A 65 -12.95 7.25 1.72
C SER A 65 -14.00 7.50 2.82
N PHE A 66 -15.02 6.63 2.91
CA PHE A 66 -16.01 6.65 3.98
C PHE A 66 -15.43 6.19 5.35
N SER A 67 -14.19 5.66 5.38
CA SER A 67 -13.44 5.20 6.55
C SER A 67 -11.94 5.51 6.39
N PRO A 68 -11.37 6.34 7.29
CA PRO A 68 -10.27 7.31 7.06
C PRO A 68 -9.88 7.62 5.59
N PHE A 69 -8.69 8.15 5.34
CA PHE A 69 -8.19 8.40 3.98
C PHE A 69 -7.78 7.09 3.29
N ARG A 70 -7.61 7.12 1.96
CA ARG A 70 -7.10 5.98 1.20
C ARG A 70 -5.84 6.26 0.41
N ILE A 71 -5.07 5.20 0.18
CA ILE A 71 -3.99 5.12 -0.80
C ILE A 71 -4.42 4.12 -1.88
N THR A 72 -4.25 4.49 -3.14
CA THR A 72 -4.51 3.62 -4.29
C THR A 72 -3.20 3.41 -5.05
N ILE A 73 -2.86 2.15 -5.30
CA ILE A 73 -1.74 1.75 -6.16
C ILE A 73 -2.35 1.14 -7.42
N MET A 74 -1.99 1.67 -8.59
CA MET A 74 -2.38 1.10 -9.87
C MET A 74 -1.14 0.54 -10.57
N ASP A 75 -1.19 -0.74 -10.92
CA ASP A 75 -0.15 -1.42 -11.69
C ASP A 75 -0.23 -1.05 -13.18
N ASN A 76 0.85 -1.29 -13.92
CA ASN A 76 0.94 -1.00 -15.36
C ASN A 76 -0.07 -1.80 -16.22
N ASP A 77 -0.59 -2.91 -15.71
CA ASP A 77 -1.65 -3.70 -16.35
C ASP A 77 -3.07 -3.19 -16.02
N GLY A 78 -3.17 -2.13 -15.22
CA GLY A 78 -4.43 -1.51 -14.81
C GLY A 78 -5.05 -2.13 -13.55
N GLU A 79 -4.44 -3.16 -12.95
CA GLU A 79 -4.91 -3.68 -11.67
C GLU A 79 -4.78 -2.62 -10.57
N THR A 80 -5.83 -2.46 -9.76
CA THR A 80 -5.93 -1.40 -8.76
C THR A 80 -6.05 -1.97 -7.35
N TRP A 81 -5.10 -1.60 -6.50
CA TRP A 81 -5.01 -2.01 -5.11
C TRP A 81 -5.36 -0.84 -4.20
N ILE A 82 -6.35 -1.06 -3.33
CA ILE A 82 -6.95 0.00 -2.52
C ILE A 82 -6.65 -0.27 -1.05
N PHE A 83 -6.01 0.69 -0.40
CA PHE A 83 -5.67 0.69 1.01
C PHE A 83 -6.48 1.77 1.71
N ASP A 84 -7.53 1.37 2.43
CA ASP A 84 -8.38 2.28 3.21
C ASP A 84 -7.86 2.40 4.66
N GLN A 85 -8.54 3.20 5.48
CA GLN A 85 -8.25 3.38 6.92
C GLN A 85 -6.87 3.99 7.23
N VAL A 86 -6.29 4.73 6.28
CA VAL A 86 -5.00 5.41 6.47
C VAL A 86 -5.24 6.79 7.08
N GLN A 87 -4.40 7.19 8.05
CA GLN A 87 -4.42 8.55 8.58
C GLN A 87 -4.09 9.55 7.46
N ARG A 88 -4.85 10.65 7.35
CA ARG A 88 -4.71 11.61 6.25
C ARG A 88 -3.29 12.17 6.10
N ALA A 89 -2.66 12.53 7.22
CA ALA A 89 -1.31 13.08 7.22
C ALA A 89 -0.28 12.05 6.76
N GLU A 90 -0.43 10.80 7.21
CA GLU A 90 0.43 9.68 6.82
C GLU A 90 0.26 9.32 5.34
N ALA A 91 -0.98 9.28 4.84
CA ALA A 91 -1.26 8.99 3.43
C ALA A 91 -0.60 10.02 2.50
N LYS A 92 -0.69 11.31 2.85
CA LYS A 92 -0.03 12.38 2.08
C LYS A 92 1.49 12.23 2.10
N LYS A 93 2.07 12.09 3.30
CA LYS A 93 3.52 11.90 3.47
C LYS A 93 4.03 10.68 2.70
N PHE A 94 3.26 9.59 2.69
CA PHE A 94 3.59 8.37 1.97
C PHE A 94 3.71 8.61 0.46
N VAL A 95 2.71 9.27 -0.13
CA VAL A 95 2.74 9.60 -1.57
C VAL A 95 3.84 10.61 -1.88
N GLU A 96 4.02 11.65 -1.06
CA GLU A 96 5.08 12.65 -1.22
C GLU A 96 6.48 12.02 -1.20
N LEU A 97 6.74 11.09 -0.28
CA LEU A 97 8.01 10.38 -0.20
C LEU A 97 8.23 9.47 -1.40
N TYR A 98 7.20 8.74 -1.83
CA TYR A 98 7.26 7.90 -3.04
C TYR A 98 7.67 8.72 -4.28
N GLU A 99 7.00 9.85 -4.53
CA GLU A 99 7.31 10.72 -5.68
C GLU A 99 8.70 11.38 -5.58
N SER A 100 9.27 11.49 -4.37
CA SER A 100 10.63 12.02 -4.19
C SER A 100 11.75 11.01 -4.46
N ILE A 101 11.42 9.71 -4.43
CA ILE A 101 12.36 8.60 -4.62
C ILE A 101 12.32 8.07 -6.06
N ARG A 102 11.12 8.06 -6.66
CA ARG A 102 10.87 7.50 -7.99
C ARG A 102 11.46 8.29 -9.15
#